data_AF-A0A4U5MZV4-F1
#
_entry.id   AF-A0A4U5MZV4-F1
#
_cell.length_a   1.000
_cell.length_b   1.000
_cell.length_c   1.000
_cell.angle_alpha   90.00
_cell.angle_beta   90.00
_cell.angle_gamma   90.00
#
_symmetry.space_group_name_H-M   'P 1'
#
loop_
_entity.id
_entity.type
_entity.pdbx_description
1 polymer ?
#
loop_
_entity_poly.entity_id
_entity_poly.type
_entity_poly.pdbx_seq_one_letter_code
_entity_poly.pdbx_strand_id
1 'polypeptide(L)'
;MKTTTSATITATIPTPYKRKQINVDGGFNMEEEEKKIVGIMTDGVSNGFYGVDPFFLKWTVHDMVNVAKHHWLPCFFGFGLLFFMAVEYTLPMVPASSPPFDLGFVVTRRLHGLLSSWPELNTLLAALNTVFVGMQTTYILWTWLVEGRPRATISALFMFTCRGILGYSTQLPLPEEFLGSGADFPVGNVSFFLFFSGHVAGSVIASLDMRRMQRWELAWTFDVLNALQVIRLLGTRGHYTIDLVVGVGAGILFDSLAGKYQECIRSKSIAAKEAFFS
;
A
#
# COMPACT_ATOMS: atom_id res chain seq x y z
N MET A 1 -37.78 34.16 -42.15
CA MET A 1 -37.19 35.26 -41.36
C MET A 1 -37.55 35.03 -39.90
N LYS A 2 -36.66 34.36 -39.15
CA LYS A 2 -36.74 34.22 -37.68
C LYS A 2 -35.31 34.24 -37.15
N THR A 3 -35.16 34.97 -36.06
CA THR A 3 -33.99 35.71 -35.63
C THR A 3 -33.03 34.83 -34.84
N THR A 4 -31.75 34.88 -35.20
CA THR A 4 -30.62 34.31 -34.47
C THR A 4 -30.45 35.02 -33.14
N THR A 5 -30.39 34.28 -32.03
CA THR A 5 -30.00 34.82 -30.73
C THR A 5 -28.77 34.05 -30.25
N SER A 6 -27.61 34.68 -30.36
CA SER A 6 -26.35 34.19 -29.79
C SER A 6 -26.37 34.41 -28.27
N ALA A 7 -26.17 33.34 -27.50
CA ALA A 7 -25.91 33.42 -26.08
C ALA A 7 -24.42 33.14 -25.81
N THR A 8 -23.70 34.19 -25.40
CA THR A 8 -22.31 34.16 -24.96
C THR A 8 -22.23 33.48 -23.59
N ILE A 9 -21.52 32.35 -23.49
CA ILE A 9 -21.20 31.71 -22.21
C ILE A 9 -19.77 32.10 -21.83
N THR A 10 -19.66 33.02 -20.88
CA THR A 10 -18.38 33.43 -20.28
C THR A 10 -17.90 32.33 -19.32
N ALA A 11 -16.73 31.75 -19.61
CA ALA A 11 -16.08 30.78 -18.74
C ALA A 11 -15.60 31.46 -17.44
N THR A 12 -16.10 30.99 -16.30
CA THR A 12 -15.63 31.42 -14.98
C THR A 12 -14.44 30.55 -14.59
N ILE A 13 -13.25 31.14 -14.55
CA ILE A 13 -12.00 30.52 -14.13
C ILE A 13 -12.01 30.38 -12.60
N PRO A 14 -11.89 29.17 -12.01
CA PRO A 14 -11.72 29.04 -10.56
C PRO A 14 -10.31 29.51 -10.15
N THR A 15 -10.28 30.42 -9.18
CA THR A 15 -9.08 31.00 -8.58
C THR A 15 -8.17 29.95 -7.93
N PRO A 16 -6.84 30.02 -8.10
CA PRO A 16 -5.91 29.07 -7.49
C PRO A 16 -5.74 29.32 -5.98
N TYR A 17 -5.81 28.22 -5.23
CA TYR A 17 -5.61 28.15 -3.78
C TYR A 17 -4.19 28.65 -3.41
N LYS A 18 -4.10 29.72 -2.60
CA LYS A 18 -2.82 30.28 -2.11
C LYS A 18 -2.11 29.28 -1.19
N ARG A 19 -1.05 28.64 -1.68
CA ARG A 19 -0.07 27.89 -0.87
C ARG A 19 0.83 28.90 -0.14
N LYS A 20 0.82 28.85 1.20
CA LYS A 20 1.71 29.64 2.07
C LYS A 20 3.16 29.21 1.82
N GLN A 21 3.97 30.08 1.20
CA GLN A 21 5.41 29.89 1.07
C GLN A 21 6.05 30.07 2.44
N ILE A 22 6.81 29.07 2.89
CA ILE A 22 7.75 29.22 4.00
C ILE A 22 9.06 29.65 3.36
N ASN A 23 9.47 30.87 3.66
CA ASN A 23 10.74 31.45 3.23
C ASN A 23 11.84 30.84 4.10
N VAL A 24 12.75 30.08 3.49
CA VAL A 24 13.97 29.60 4.16
C VAL A 24 15.10 30.41 3.58
N ASP A 25 15.32 31.59 4.16
CA ASP A 25 16.57 32.32 4.04
C ASP A 25 16.71 33.22 5.26
N GLY A 26 17.80 33.08 5.99
CA GLY A 26 18.02 33.77 7.26
C GLY A 26 19.30 33.30 7.92
N GLY A 27 20.43 33.72 7.34
CA GLY A 27 21.76 33.53 7.91
C GLY A 27 21.85 34.04 9.34
N PHE A 28 22.52 33.24 10.16
CA PHE A 28 22.85 33.50 11.56
C PHE A 28 23.87 34.66 11.63
N ASN A 29 23.47 35.80 12.19
CA ASN A 29 24.39 36.82 12.70
C ASN A 29 23.87 37.26 14.07
N MET A 30 24.54 36.80 15.13
CA MET A 30 24.31 37.22 16.51
C MET A 30 25.31 38.31 16.87
N GLU A 31 24.91 39.56 16.74
CA GLU A 31 25.41 40.65 17.58
C GLU A 31 24.18 41.46 18.02
N GLU A 32 24.21 41.93 19.27
CA GLU A 32 23.19 42.72 19.97
C GLU A 32 21.99 41.96 20.57
N GLU A 33 22.19 41.41 21.76
CA GLU A 33 21.32 41.76 22.90
C GLU A 33 22.06 41.53 24.22
N GLU A 34 22.96 42.46 24.53
CA GLU A 34 23.54 42.61 25.86
C GLU A 34 22.67 43.58 26.68
N LYS A 35 22.41 43.22 27.94
CA LYS A 35 21.93 44.05 29.07
C LYS A 35 20.44 44.02 29.40
N LYS A 36 20.09 43.16 30.37
CA LYS A 36 19.36 43.44 31.64
C LYS A 36 18.81 42.09 32.15
N ILE A 37 19.15 41.53 33.31
CA ILE A 37 19.30 42.12 34.65
C ILE A 37 20.19 41.19 35.51
N VAL A 38 21.07 41.83 36.27
CA VAL A 38 21.95 41.27 37.30
C VAL A 38 21.16 40.86 38.53
N GLY A 39 21.49 39.71 39.15
CA GLY A 39 21.13 39.47 40.55
C GLY A 39 21.31 38.03 41.04
N ILE A 40 22.45 37.80 41.71
CA ILE A 40 22.74 36.72 42.68
C ILE A 40 23.41 35.46 42.10
N MET A 41 24.74 35.48 42.18
CA MET A 41 25.60 34.31 42.25
C MET A 41 25.41 33.59 43.60
N THR A 42 25.23 32.27 43.55
CA THR A 42 25.83 31.36 44.52
C THR A 42 26.38 30.16 43.76
N ASP A 43 27.70 30.01 43.83
CA ASP A 43 28.48 28.91 43.30
C ASP A 43 27.98 27.55 43.81
N GLY A 44 27.87 26.58 42.90
CA GLY A 44 27.44 25.23 43.22
C GLY A 44 27.75 24.25 42.10
N VAL A 45 29.03 23.91 41.97
CA VAL A 45 29.55 22.63 41.43
C VAL A 45 29.05 22.24 40.04
N SER A 46 29.91 22.48 39.06
CA SER A 46 29.99 21.77 37.79
C SER A 46 29.99 20.25 37.99
N ASN A 47 28.90 19.57 37.61
CA ASN A 47 28.91 18.23 37.03
C ASN A 47 27.46 17.81 36.69
N GLY A 48 27.05 18.02 35.45
CA GLY A 48 25.76 17.54 34.97
C GLY A 48 25.73 17.51 33.46
N PHE A 49 25.56 16.32 32.90
CA PHE A 49 25.33 16.04 31.48
C PHE A 49 24.55 17.17 30.78
N TYR A 50 25.03 17.60 29.61
CA TYR A 50 24.28 18.46 28.69
C TYR A 50 22.83 17.98 28.62
N GLY A 51 21.92 18.85 29.07
CA GLY A 51 20.51 18.57 29.31
C GLY A 51 19.79 18.13 28.03
N VAL A 52 19.63 16.82 27.87
CA VAL A 52 18.57 16.28 27.02
C VAL A 52 17.30 16.37 27.86
N ASP A 53 16.53 17.43 27.67
CA ASP A 53 15.14 17.50 28.15
C ASP A 53 14.34 16.41 27.41
N PRO A 54 14.01 15.28 28.05
CA PRO A 54 13.30 14.20 27.39
C PRO A 54 11.91 14.69 26.97
N PHE A 55 11.58 14.54 25.70
CA PHE A 55 10.32 15.04 25.14
C PHE A 55 9.07 14.53 25.89
N PHE A 56 9.13 13.32 26.45
CA PHE A 56 8.05 12.74 27.24
C PHE A 56 7.81 13.43 28.58
N LEU A 57 8.79 14.15 29.15
CA LEU A 57 8.58 14.92 30.38
C LEU A 57 7.71 16.16 30.16
N LYS A 58 7.51 16.57 28.90
CA LYS A 58 6.64 17.69 28.51
C LYS A 58 5.21 17.24 28.22
N TRP A 59 4.92 15.94 28.28
CA TRP A 59 3.60 15.40 27.97
C TRP A 59 2.62 15.62 29.11
N THR A 60 1.48 16.22 28.79
CA THR A 60 0.34 16.29 29.68
C THR A 60 -0.65 15.16 29.41
N VAL A 61 -1.56 14.91 30.35
CA VAL A 61 -2.68 13.98 30.15
C VAL A 61 -3.54 14.41 28.94
N HIS A 62 -3.63 15.71 28.68
CA HIS A 62 -4.32 16.24 27.51
C HIS A 62 -3.64 15.80 26.21
N ASP A 63 -2.30 15.87 26.15
CA ASP A 63 -1.52 15.44 24.99
C ASP A 63 -1.67 13.93 24.74
N MET A 64 -1.68 13.10 25.79
CA MET A 64 -1.92 11.66 25.68
C MET A 64 -3.29 11.34 25.06
N VAL A 65 -4.36 11.98 25.56
CA VAL A 65 -5.71 11.82 25.01
C VAL A 65 -5.78 12.35 23.58
N ASN A 66 -5.06 13.43 23.28
CA ASN A 66 -5.03 14.02 21.95
C ASN A 66 -4.33 13.10 20.94
N VAL A 67 -3.24 12.45 21.35
CA VAL A 67 -2.54 11.43 20.55
C VAL A 67 -3.43 10.22 20.32
N ALA A 68 -4.12 9.71 21.35
CA ALA A 68 -5.05 8.59 21.19
C ALA A 68 -6.19 8.90 20.20
N LYS A 69 -6.69 10.14 20.19
CA LYS A 69 -7.77 10.58 19.30
C LYS A 69 -7.31 10.87 17.87
N HIS A 70 -6.22 11.61 17.70
CA HIS A 70 -5.78 12.09 16.38
C HIS A 70 -4.77 11.16 15.71
N HIS A 71 -4.06 10.34 16.49
CA HIS A 71 -3.08 9.35 16.04
C HIS A 71 -3.46 7.95 16.51
N TRP A 72 -4.75 7.61 16.39
CA TRP A 72 -5.29 6.32 16.79
C TRP A 72 -4.56 5.13 16.12
N LEU A 73 -4.09 5.29 14.89
CA LEU A 73 -3.42 4.23 14.13
C LEU A 73 -2.04 3.87 14.75
N PRO A 74 -1.10 4.80 15.00
CA PRO A 74 0.09 4.53 15.82
C PRO A 74 -0.22 3.93 17.19
N CYS A 75 -1.26 4.40 17.89
CA CYS A 75 -1.65 3.84 19.19
C CYS A 75 -2.11 2.39 19.07
N PHE A 76 -2.92 2.07 18.05
CA PHE A 76 -3.37 0.72 17.76
C PHE A 76 -2.20 -0.22 17.45
N PHE A 77 -1.24 0.22 16.62
CA PHE A 77 -0.02 -0.54 16.36
C PHE A 77 0.87 -0.69 17.60
N GLY A 78 0.96 0.34 18.45
CA GLY A 78 1.70 0.28 19.72
C GLY A 78 1.09 -0.74 20.68
N PHE A 79 -0.24 -0.75 20.83
CA PHE A 79 -0.93 -1.78 21.60
C PHE A 79 -0.73 -3.17 21.00
N GLY A 80 -0.87 -3.31 19.68
CA GLY A 80 -0.63 -4.56 18.97
C GLY A 80 0.79 -5.09 19.17
N LEU A 81 1.81 -4.22 19.12
CA LEU A 81 3.19 -4.57 19.40
C LEU A 81 3.35 -5.16 20.81
N LEU A 82 2.83 -4.47 21.83
CA LEU A 82 2.90 -4.94 23.22
C LEU A 82 2.18 -6.28 23.41
N PHE A 83 1.01 -6.43 22.79
CA PHE A 83 0.27 -7.68 22.79
C PHE A 83 1.08 -8.82 22.15
N PHE A 84 1.63 -8.61 20.95
CA PHE A 84 2.40 -9.64 20.26
C PHE A 84 3.73 -9.95 20.95
N MET A 85 4.39 -8.99 21.60
CA MET A 85 5.54 -9.26 22.46
C MET A 85 5.18 -10.21 23.61
N ALA A 86 4.03 -10.02 24.25
CA ALA A 86 3.56 -10.93 25.30
C ALA A 86 3.23 -12.32 24.74
N VAL A 87 2.57 -12.36 23.59
CA VAL A 87 2.17 -13.61 22.92
C VAL A 87 3.37 -14.40 22.39
N GLU A 88 4.40 -13.73 21.85
CA GLU A 88 5.61 -14.34 21.28
C GLU A 88 6.29 -15.32 22.27
N TYR A 89 6.37 -14.95 23.55
CA TYR A 89 6.96 -15.80 24.59
C TYR A 89 6.07 -16.99 25.01
N THR A 90 4.83 -17.06 24.53
CA THR A 90 3.85 -18.09 24.91
C THR A 90 3.38 -18.95 23.74
N LEU A 91 3.76 -18.60 22.50
CA LEU A 91 3.36 -19.36 21.32
C LEU A 91 4.23 -20.61 21.13
N PRO A 92 3.65 -21.83 21.20
CA PRO A 92 4.36 -23.03 20.80
C PRO A 92 4.63 -22.99 19.30
N MET A 93 5.88 -23.22 18.91
CA MET A 93 6.27 -23.29 17.51
C MET A 93 5.66 -24.50 16.81
N VAL A 94 5.22 -24.32 15.57
CA VAL A 94 4.73 -25.42 14.72
C VAL A 94 5.89 -26.41 14.51
N PRO A 95 5.71 -27.71 14.80
CA PRO A 95 6.76 -28.69 14.60
C PRO A 95 7.20 -28.77 13.14
N ALA A 96 8.49 -29.05 12.89
CA ALA A 96 9.05 -29.15 11.54
C ALA A 96 8.40 -30.25 10.67
N SER A 97 7.76 -31.24 11.30
CA SER A 97 7.02 -32.31 10.62
C SER A 97 5.57 -31.96 10.26
N SER A 98 5.08 -30.80 10.70
CA SER A 98 3.70 -30.36 10.48
C SER A 98 3.62 -29.37 9.31
N PRO A 99 2.50 -29.33 8.56
CA PRO A 99 2.30 -28.30 7.55
C PRO A 99 2.28 -26.90 8.19
N PRO A 100 2.60 -25.84 7.43
CA PRO A 100 2.55 -24.48 7.95
C PRO A 100 1.17 -24.13 8.49
N PHE A 101 1.13 -23.51 9.67
CA PHE A 101 -0.11 -23.01 10.23
C PHE A 101 -0.51 -21.70 9.55
N ASP A 102 -1.76 -21.62 9.10
CA ASP A 102 -2.32 -20.42 8.47
C ASP A 102 -3.69 -20.10 9.04
N LEU A 103 -3.84 -18.91 9.63
CA LEU A 103 -5.10 -18.50 10.26
C LEU A 103 -6.22 -18.30 9.24
N GLY A 104 -5.91 -17.82 8.03
CA GLY A 104 -6.89 -17.67 6.96
C GLY A 104 -7.47 -19.01 6.52
N PHE A 105 -6.65 -20.07 6.51
CA PHE A 105 -7.12 -21.44 6.27
C PHE A 105 -8.05 -21.96 7.36
N VAL A 106 -7.80 -21.61 8.62
CA VAL A 106 -8.68 -21.95 9.75
C VAL A 106 -10.01 -21.22 9.60
N VAL A 107 -9.98 -19.92 9.34
CA VAL A 107 -11.20 -19.08 9.19
C VAL A 107 -12.03 -19.53 7.99
N THR A 108 -11.40 -19.91 6.88
CA THR A 108 -12.08 -20.34 5.66
C THR A 108 -12.39 -21.83 5.58
N ARG A 109 -12.18 -22.60 6.66
CA ARG A 109 -12.40 -24.07 6.68
C ARG A 109 -13.81 -24.50 6.22
N ARG A 110 -14.85 -23.72 6.56
CA ARG A 110 -16.23 -24.02 6.13
C ARG A 110 -16.41 -23.83 4.63
N LEU A 111 -15.85 -22.75 4.08
CA LEU A 111 -15.84 -22.49 2.65
C LEU A 111 -15.07 -23.59 1.92
N HIS A 112 -13.91 -23.99 2.46
CA HIS A 112 -13.13 -25.09 1.92
C HIS A 112 -13.94 -26.38 1.80
N GLY A 113 -14.64 -26.78 2.89
CA GLY A 113 -15.52 -27.95 2.87
C GLY A 113 -16.65 -27.84 1.83
N LEU A 114 -17.25 -26.65 1.68
CA LEU A 114 -18.28 -26.40 0.66
C LEU A 114 -17.72 -26.57 -0.76
N LEU A 115 -16.57 -25.94 -1.06
CA LEU A 115 -15.95 -26.01 -2.39
C LEU A 115 -15.45 -27.42 -2.72
N SER A 116 -14.97 -28.18 -1.73
CA SER A 116 -14.61 -29.58 -1.88
C SER A 116 -15.83 -30.44 -2.22
N SER A 117 -16.97 -30.19 -1.56
CA SER A 117 -18.22 -30.93 -1.80
C SER A 117 -18.95 -30.53 -3.10
N TRP A 118 -18.62 -29.36 -3.68
CA TRP A 118 -19.28 -28.84 -4.88
C TRP A 118 -18.26 -28.37 -5.94
N PRO A 119 -17.67 -29.30 -6.72
CA PRO A 119 -16.62 -28.99 -7.70
C PRO A 119 -17.05 -28.00 -8.80
N GLU A 120 -18.31 -28.04 -9.21
CA GLU A 120 -18.87 -27.09 -10.19
C GLU A 120 -18.84 -25.65 -9.68
N LEU A 121 -19.18 -25.44 -8.40
CA LEU A 121 -19.07 -24.12 -7.77
C LEU A 121 -17.62 -23.66 -7.70
N ASN A 122 -16.68 -24.56 -7.35
CA ASN A 122 -15.25 -24.21 -7.37
C ASN A 122 -14.80 -23.77 -8.78
N THR A 123 -15.23 -24.49 -9.81
CA THR A 123 -14.89 -24.20 -11.20
C THR A 123 -15.51 -22.90 -11.69
N LEU A 124 -16.77 -22.62 -11.31
CA LEU A 124 -17.41 -21.33 -11.59
C LEU A 124 -16.65 -20.17 -10.94
N LEU A 125 -16.32 -20.29 -9.65
CA LEU A 125 -15.55 -19.27 -8.93
C LEU A 125 -14.13 -19.11 -9.49
N ALA A 126 -13.52 -20.20 -9.98
CA ALA A 126 -12.25 -20.16 -10.69
C ALA A 126 -12.35 -19.35 -11.98
N ALA A 127 -13.38 -19.62 -12.79
CA ALA A 127 -13.63 -18.89 -14.03
C ALA A 127 -13.88 -17.40 -13.75
N LEU A 128 -14.64 -17.05 -12.72
CA LEU A 128 -14.88 -15.65 -12.33
C LEU A 128 -13.59 -14.95 -11.89
N ASN A 129 -12.74 -15.61 -11.09
CA ASN A 129 -11.42 -15.08 -10.74
C ASN A 129 -10.56 -14.85 -11.98
N THR A 130 -10.56 -15.80 -12.93
CA THR A 130 -9.81 -15.69 -14.18
C THR A 130 -10.30 -14.53 -15.05
N VAL A 131 -11.61 -14.33 -15.15
CA VAL A 131 -12.19 -13.16 -15.81
C VAL A 131 -11.71 -11.87 -15.14
N PHE A 132 -11.71 -11.84 -13.81
CA PHE A 132 -11.25 -10.66 -13.07
C PHE A 132 -9.76 -10.37 -13.28
N VAL A 133 -8.89 -11.39 -13.34
CA VAL A 133 -7.48 -11.23 -13.74
C VAL A 133 -7.37 -10.66 -15.15
N GLY A 134 -8.20 -11.15 -16.07
CA GLY A 134 -8.31 -10.60 -17.41
C GLY A 134 -8.63 -9.10 -17.36
N MET A 135 -9.65 -8.71 -16.58
CA MET A 135 -10.02 -7.30 -16.39
C MET A 135 -8.86 -6.45 -15.84
N GLN A 136 -8.11 -6.95 -14.84
CA GLN A 136 -6.93 -6.27 -14.30
C GLN A 136 -5.88 -6.04 -15.39
N THR A 137 -5.56 -7.09 -16.14
CA THR A 137 -4.56 -7.04 -17.22
C THR A 137 -4.99 -6.07 -18.32
N THR A 138 -6.24 -6.18 -18.78
CA THR A 138 -6.81 -5.29 -19.78
C THR A 138 -6.79 -3.84 -19.31
N TYR A 139 -7.19 -3.56 -18.07
CA TYR A 139 -7.16 -2.20 -17.53
C TYR A 139 -5.73 -1.64 -17.51
N ILE A 140 -4.77 -2.39 -16.94
CA ILE A 140 -3.38 -1.94 -16.85
C ILE A 140 -2.79 -1.65 -18.23
N LEU A 141 -3.00 -2.54 -19.21
CA LEU A 141 -2.53 -2.32 -20.58
C LEU A 141 -3.27 -1.16 -21.27
N TRP A 142 -4.57 -1.02 -21.06
CA TRP A 142 -5.37 0.08 -21.59
C TRP A 142 -4.87 1.45 -21.11
N THR A 143 -4.60 1.58 -19.81
CA THR A 143 -4.11 2.85 -19.25
C THR A 143 -2.78 3.29 -19.88
N TRP A 144 -1.93 2.35 -20.28
CA TRP A 144 -0.70 2.65 -20.98
C TRP A 144 -0.92 2.90 -22.48
N LEU A 145 -1.52 1.95 -23.19
CA LEU A 145 -1.58 1.97 -24.65
C LEU A 145 -2.56 3.01 -25.19
N VAL A 146 -3.65 3.27 -24.47
CA VAL A 146 -4.71 4.17 -24.93
C VAL A 146 -4.68 5.50 -24.20
N GLU A 147 -4.50 5.49 -22.88
CA GLU A 147 -4.50 6.74 -22.10
C GLU A 147 -3.11 7.37 -21.97
N GLY A 148 -2.05 6.68 -22.41
CA GLY A 148 -0.68 7.19 -22.34
C GLY A 148 -0.13 7.32 -20.91
N ARG A 149 -0.72 6.63 -19.93
CA ARG A 149 -0.37 6.70 -18.50
C ARG A 149 0.38 5.41 -18.09
N PRO A 150 1.72 5.36 -18.19
CA PRO A 150 2.48 4.13 -17.99
C PRO A 150 2.62 3.68 -16.53
N ARG A 151 2.05 4.41 -15.55
CA ARG A 151 2.33 4.17 -14.12
C ARG A 151 1.90 2.78 -13.69
N ALA A 152 0.65 2.42 -13.94
CA ALA A 152 0.13 1.10 -13.58
C ALA A 152 0.94 -0.04 -14.22
N THR A 153 1.38 0.14 -15.48
CA THR A 153 2.21 -0.83 -16.19
C THR A 153 3.60 -0.97 -15.57
N ILE A 154 4.27 0.13 -15.25
CA ILE A 154 5.58 0.10 -14.57
C ILE A 154 5.45 -0.56 -13.20
N SER A 155 4.40 -0.22 -12.43
CA SER A 155 4.11 -0.89 -11.16
C SER A 155 3.96 -2.40 -11.34
N ALA A 156 3.20 -2.84 -12.35
CA ALA A 156 2.99 -4.25 -12.64
C ALA A 156 4.28 -4.95 -13.05
N LEU A 157 5.14 -4.31 -13.85
CA LEU A 157 6.45 -4.85 -14.23
C LEU A 157 7.33 -5.05 -13.01
N PHE A 158 7.51 -4.01 -12.18
CA PHE A 158 8.30 -4.13 -10.94
C PHE A 158 7.75 -5.24 -10.04
N MET A 159 6.42 -5.27 -9.86
CA MET A 159 5.76 -6.26 -9.02
C MET A 159 5.96 -7.68 -9.52
N PHE A 160 5.67 -7.98 -10.78
CA PHE A 160 5.79 -9.33 -11.33
C PHE A 160 7.25 -9.80 -11.43
N THR A 161 8.19 -8.90 -11.73
CA THR A 161 9.62 -9.23 -11.71
C THR A 161 10.10 -9.58 -10.30
N CYS A 162 9.81 -8.73 -9.31
CA CYS A 162 10.19 -9.01 -7.92
C CYS A 162 9.50 -10.26 -7.38
N ARG A 163 8.23 -10.48 -7.71
CA ARG A 163 7.50 -11.72 -7.40
C ARG A 163 8.19 -12.94 -7.99
N GLY A 164 8.66 -12.86 -9.24
CA GLY A 164 9.45 -13.91 -9.89
C GLY A 164 10.71 -14.27 -9.12
N ILE A 165 11.48 -13.25 -8.74
CA ILE A 165 12.74 -13.42 -7.99
C ILE A 165 12.47 -14.02 -6.61
N LEU A 166 11.50 -13.47 -5.87
CA LEU A 166 11.20 -13.91 -4.51
C LEU A 166 10.60 -15.32 -4.49
N GLY A 167 9.68 -15.64 -5.40
CA GLY A 167 9.12 -16.98 -5.53
C GLY A 167 10.17 -18.04 -5.89
N TYR A 168 11.13 -17.70 -6.75
CA TYR A 168 12.27 -18.59 -7.02
C TYR A 168 13.19 -18.74 -5.80
N SER A 169 13.40 -17.65 -5.04
CA SER A 169 14.29 -17.64 -3.89
C SER A 169 13.69 -18.32 -2.65
N THR A 170 12.35 -18.37 -2.55
CA THR A 170 11.64 -18.96 -1.42
C THR A 170 10.28 -19.46 -1.89
N GLN A 171 10.10 -20.78 -1.84
CA GLN A 171 8.85 -21.45 -2.21
C GLN A 171 8.11 -21.91 -0.97
N LEU A 172 6.80 -21.65 -0.94
CA LEU A 172 5.92 -22.19 0.09
C LEU A 172 5.35 -23.54 -0.38
N PRO A 173 5.25 -24.54 0.51
CA PRO A 173 4.74 -25.84 0.13
C PRO A 173 3.26 -25.74 -0.25
N LEU A 174 2.88 -26.42 -1.34
CA LEU A 174 1.49 -26.59 -1.74
C LEU A 174 0.72 -27.39 -0.66
N PRO A 175 -0.36 -26.86 -0.07
CA PRO A 175 -1.19 -27.63 0.85
C PRO A 175 -1.77 -28.88 0.17
N GLU A 176 -1.77 -30.03 0.84
CA GLU A 176 -2.33 -31.28 0.31
C GLU A 176 -3.82 -31.16 -0.03
N GLU A 177 -4.53 -30.30 0.70
CA GLU A 177 -5.96 -30.01 0.53
C GLU A 177 -6.22 -28.99 -0.60
N PHE A 178 -5.25 -28.65 -1.46
CA PHE A 178 -5.45 -27.65 -2.51
C PHE A 178 -6.54 -28.06 -3.52
N LEU A 179 -7.53 -27.18 -3.71
CA LEU A 179 -8.65 -27.39 -4.65
C LEU A 179 -8.43 -26.60 -5.95
N GLY A 180 -7.52 -27.08 -6.80
CA GLY A 180 -7.30 -26.52 -8.13
C GLY A 180 -8.47 -26.76 -9.09
N SER A 181 -8.66 -25.84 -10.04
CA SER A 181 -9.57 -25.99 -11.17
C SER A 181 -8.85 -25.75 -12.50
N GLY A 182 -9.26 -26.44 -13.56
CA GLY A 182 -8.74 -26.19 -14.91
C GLY A 182 -9.11 -24.80 -15.46
N ALA A 183 -10.06 -24.10 -14.83
CA ALA A 183 -10.44 -22.74 -15.16
C ALA A 183 -9.58 -21.68 -14.43
N ASP A 184 -8.69 -22.07 -13.50
CA ASP A 184 -7.78 -21.14 -12.83
C ASP A 184 -6.72 -20.61 -13.81
N PHE A 185 -6.46 -19.31 -13.78
CA PHE A 185 -5.36 -18.70 -14.52
C PHE A 185 -4.34 -18.02 -13.58
N PRO A 186 -3.04 -18.32 -13.73
CA PRO A 186 -2.46 -19.37 -14.58
C PRO A 186 -2.89 -20.79 -14.16
N VAL A 187 -3.05 -21.69 -15.13
CA VAL A 187 -3.50 -23.07 -14.89
C VAL A 187 -2.38 -23.87 -14.20
N GLY A 188 -2.74 -24.67 -13.20
CA GLY A 188 -1.83 -25.58 -12.48
C GLY A 188 -1.17 -24.97 -11.23
N ASN A 189 -0.12 -25.62 -10.72
CA ASN A 189 0.54 -25.25 -9.46
C ASN A 189 1.42 -23.98 -9.55
N VAL A 190 1.31 -23.22 -10.63
CA VAL A 190 2.13 -22.02 -10.91
C VAL A 190 1.92 -20.93 -9.84
N SER A 191 0.75 -20.91 -9.19
CA SER A 191 0.44 -19.99 -8.09
C SER A 191 1.35 -20.18 -6.87
N PHE A 192 1.83 -21.40 -6.62
CA PHE A 192 2.71 -21.74 -5.48
C PHE A 192 4.20 -21.58 -5.79
N PHE A 193 4.57 -21.50 -7.07
CA PHE A 193 5.93 -21.18 -7.49
C PHE A 193 6.30 -19.71 -7.21
N LEU A 194 5.31 -18.84 -7.02
CA LEU A 194 5.49 -17.39 -7.06
C LEU A 194 4.91 -16.69 -5.83
N PHE A 195 5.72 -16.61 -4.76
CA PHE A 195 5.49 -15.71 -3.63
C PHE A 195 5.77 -14.27 -4.04
N PHE A 196 4.91 -13.27 -3.77
CA PHE A 196 3.60 -13.22 -3.11
C PHE A 196 2.43 -13.29 -4.12
N SER A 197 1.18 -13.09 -3.70
CA SER A 197 0.02 -13.15 -4.62
C SER A 197 0.00 -12.04 -5.66
N GLY A 198 0.20 -12.42 -6.94
CA GLY A 198 0.20 -11.49 -8.07
C GLY A 198 -1.20 -10.96 -8.41
N HIS A 199 -2.24 -11.76 -8.22
CA HIS A 199 -3.63 -11.35 -8.48
C HIS A 199 -4.06 -10.21 -7.55
N VAL A 200 -3.76 -10.36 -6.25
CA VAL A 200 -4.07 -9.34 -5.25
C VAL A 200 -3.28 -8.07 -5.53
N ALA A 201 -1.98 -8.19 -5.81
CA ALA A 201 -1.13 -7.05 -6.10
C ALA A 201 -1.56 -6.31 -7.38
N GLY A 202 -1.90 -7.04 -8.45
CA GLY A 202 -2.38 -6.49 -9.71
C GLY A 202 -3.68 -5.72 -9.55
N SER A 203 -4.64 -6.27 -8.80
CA SER A 203 -5.88 -5.57 -8.48
C SER A 203 -5.65 -4.29 -7.68
N VAL A 204 -4.76 -4.33 -6.68
CA VAL A 204 -4.41 -3.14 -5.88
C VAL A 204 -3.78 -2.06 -6.77
N ILE A 205 -2.86 -2.41 -7.66
CA ILE A 205 -2.25 -1.47 -8.62
C ILE A 205 -3.32 -0.83 -9.50
N ALA A 206 -4.22 -1.62 -10.08
CA ALA A 206 -5.29 -1.12 -10.93
C ALA A 206 -6.22 -0.18 -10.15
N SER A 207 -6.64 -0.58 -8.96
CA SER A 207 -7.54 0.19 -8.10
C SER A 207 -6.92 1.51 -7.61
N LEU A 208 -5.64 1.51 -7.22
CA LEU A 208 -4.90 2.73 -6.88
C LEU A 208 -4.82 3.70 -8.07
N ASP A 209 -4.63 3.18 -9.27
CA ASP A 209 -4.64 3.99 -10.49
C ASP A 209 -6.03 4.60 -10.77
N MET A 210 -7.09 3.81 -10.64
CA MET A 210 -8.47 4.29 -10.80
C MET A 210 -8.79 5.42 -9.82
N ARG A 211 -8.36 5.31 -8.57
CA ARG A 211 -8.53 6.36 -7.55
C ARG A 211 -7.82 7.65 -7.91
N ARG A 212 -6.59 7.57 -8.44
CA ARG A 212 -5.86 8.75 -8.94
C ARG A 212 -6.61 9.45 -10.07
N MET A 213 -7.34 8.70 -10.88
CA MET A 213 -8.16 9.24 -11.97
C MET A 213 -9.59 9.56 -11.55
N GLN A 214 -9.90 9.55 -10.25
CA GLN A 214 -11.24 9.80 -9.71
C GLN A 214 -12.33 8.83 -10.22
N ARG A 215 -11.94 7.63 -10.67
CA ARG A 215 -12.85 6.55 -11.09
C ARG A 215 -13.23 5.68 -9.89
N TRP A 216 -13.85 6.31 -8.89
CA TRP A 216 -14.09 5.71 -7.56
C TRP A 216 -14.96 4.45 -7.60
N GLU A 217 -16.03 4.45 -8.40
CA GLU A 217 -16.92 3.29 -8.55
C GLU A 217 -16.19 2.05 -9.09
N LEU A 218 -15.31 2.27 -10.09
CA LEU A 218 -14.51 1.19 -10.66
C LEU A 218 -13.47 0.68 -9.66
N ALA A 219 -12.83 1.59 -8.91
CA ALA A 219 -11.90 1.23 -7.86
C ALA A 219 -12.57 0.39 -6.75
N TRP A 220 -13.76 0.81 -6.31
CA TRP A 220 -14.55 0.06 -5.33
C TRP A 220 -14.95 -1.32 -5.86
N THR A 221 -15.36 -1.41 -7.12
CA THR A 221 -15.69 -2.68 -7.76
C THR A 221 -14.48 -3.62 -7.76
N PHE A 222 -13.31 -3.12 -8.14
CA PHE A 222 -12.07 -3.89 -8.12
C PHE A 222 -11.69 -4.35 -6.71
N ASP A 223 -11.86 -3.50 -5.70
CA ASP A 223 -11.56 -3.89 -4.31
C ASP A 223 -12.50 -4.96 -3.78
N VAL A 224 -13.80 -4.88 -4.10
CA VAL A 224 -14.77 -5.92 -3.73
C VAL A 224 -14.45 -7.24 -4.43
N LEU A 225 -14.19 -7.21 -5.74
CA LEU A 225 -13.81 -8.40 -6.50
C LEU A 225 -12.49 -9.00 -5.99
N ASN A 226 -11.53 -8.15 -5.59
CA ASN A 226 -10.28 -8.59 -4.97
C ASN A 226 -10.51 -9.25 -3.61
N ALA A 227 -11.41 -8.72 -2.78
CA ALA A 227 -11.76 -9.33 -1.51
C ALA A 227 -12.42 -10.71 -1.70
N LEU A 228 -13.33 -10.85 -2.67
CA LEU A 228 -13.92 -12.13 -3.04
C LEU A 228 -12.86 -13.11 -3.56
N GLN A 229 -11.93 -12.61 -4.37
CA GLN A 229 -10.80 -13.38 -4.86
C GLN A 229 -9.90 -13.88 -3.72
N VAL A 230 -9.57 -13.04 -2.74
CA VAL A 230 -8.82 -13.41 -1.52
C VAL A 230 -9.54 -14.51 -0.75
N ILE A 231 -10.85 -14.34 -0.52
CA ILE A 231 -11.67 -15.32 0.21
C ILE A 231 -11.64 -16.68 -0.52
N ARG A 232 -11.80 -16.68 -1.84
CA ARG A 232 -11.73 -17.90 -2.64
C ARG A 232 -10.34 -18.53 -2.57
N LEU A 233 -9.26 -17.76 -2.76
CA LEU A 233 -7.88 -18.27 -2.73
C LEU A 233 -7.52 -18.89 -1.37
N LEU A 234 -8.02 -18.33 -0.27
CA LEU A 234 -7.91 -18.95 1.07
C LEU A 234 -8.76 -20.23 1.16
N GLY A 235 -10.02 -20.17 0.71
CA GLY A 235 -10.95 -21.30 0.76
C GLY A 235 -10.52 -22.50 -0.08
N THR A 236 -9.87 -22.29 -1.22
CA THR A 236 -9.30 -23.37 -2.05
C THR A 236 -7.94 -23.84 -1.56
N ARG A 237 -7.40 -23.22 -0.49
CA ARG A 237 -6.03 -23.42 -0.01
C ARG A 237 -4.99 -23.11 -1.08
N GLY A 238 -5.31 -22.17 -1.97
CA GLY A 238 -4.50 -21.75 -3.12
C GLY A 238 -3.46 -20.67 -2.84
N HIS A 239 -3.56 -19.98 -1.70
CA HIS A 239 -2.55 -19.05 -1.22
C HIS A 239 -2.58 -18.99 0.31
N TYR A 240 -1.41 -18.87 0.92
CA TYR A 240 -1.32 -18.57 2.34
C TYR A 240 -1.76 -17.12 2.60
N THR A 241 -2.24 -16.85 3.81
CA THR A 241 -2.61 -15.50 4.26
C THR A 241 -1.46 -14.51 4.07
N ILE A 242 -0.22 -14.94 4.35
CA ILE A 242 0.98 -14.13 4.15
C ILE A 242 1.16 -13.72 2.68
N ASP A 243 0.88 -14.60 1.72
CA ASP A 243 1.00 -14.30 0.28
C ASP A 243 0.04 -13.18 -0.13
N LEU A 244 -1.16 -13.20 0.43
CA LEU A 244 -2.22 -12.25 0.09
C LEU A 244 -1.92 -10.89 0.72
N VAL A 245 -1.53 -10.87 2.00
CA VAL A 245 -1.15 -9.64 2.71
C VAL A 245 0.08 -8.99 2.08
N VAL A 246 1.12 -9.77 1.79
CA VAL A 246 2.32 -9.25 1.10
C VAL A 246 1.96 -8.83 -0.33
N GLY A 247 1.00 -9.48 -0.99
CA GLY A 247 0.45 -9.03 -2.28
C GLY A 247 -0.17 -7.64 -2.23
N VAL A 248 -0.99 -7.34 -1.21
CA VAL A 248 -1.51 -5.97 -1.00
C VAL A 248 -0.38 -4.97 -0.79
N GLY A 249 0.56 -5.30 0.12
CA GLY A 249 1.70 -4.45 0.42
C GLY A 249 2.58 -4.17 -0.80
N ALA A 250 2.84 -5.21 -1.60
CA ALA A 250 3.59 -5.11 -2.85
C ALA A 250 2.88 -4.21 -3.86
N GLY A 251 1.56 -4.34 -4.03
CA GLY A 251 0.79 -3.46 -4.92
C GLY A 251 0.96 -1.98 -4.57
N ILE A 252 0.89 -1.64 -3.27
CA ILE A 252 1.10 -0.27 -2.76
C ILE A 252 2.56 0.16 -2.95
N LEU A 253 3.51 -0.69 -2.58
CA LEU A 253 4.95 -0.41 -2.65
C LEU A 253 5.38 -0.13 -4.09
N PHE A 254 5.05 -1.02 -5.01
CA PHE A 254 5.47 -0.89 -6.41
C PHE A 254 4.74 0.25 -7.12
N ASP A 255 3.50 0.56 -6.73
CA ASP A 255 2.83 1.77 -7.20
C ASP A 255 3.53 3.06 -6.76
N SER A 256 4.00 3.11 -5.51
CA SER A 256 4.78 4.22 -4.98
C SER A 256 6.13 4.35 -5.69
N LEU A 257 6.84 3.23 -5.89
CA LEU A 257 8.11 3.20 -6.61
C LEU A 257 7.97 3.63 -8.08
N ALA A 258 6.92 3.18 -8.77
CA ALA A 258 6.62 3.61 -10.13
C ALA A 258 6.34 5.12 -10.21
N GLY A 259 5.64 5.68 -9.22
CA GLY A 259 5.45 7.12 -9.09
C GLY A 259 6.78 7.89 -8.99
N LYS A 260 7.64 7.48 -8.06
CA LYS A 260 8.98 8.08 -7.89
C LYS A 260 9.84 7.95 -9.15
N TYR A 261 9.79 6.81 -9.82
CA TYR A 261 10.51 6.57 -11.07
C TYR A 261 10.08 7.55 -12.17
N GLN A 262 8.78 7.76 -12.34
CA GLN A 262 8.25 8.72 -13.32
C GLN A 262 8.63 10.16 -13.00
N GLU A 263 8.55 10.55 -11.73
CA GLU A 263 8.95 11.89 -11.28
C GLU A 263 10.44 12.13 -11.60
N CYS A 264 11.31 11.17 -11.30
CA CYS A 264 12.73 11.25 -11.62
C CYS A 264 13.00 11.43 -13.12
N ILE A 265 12.31 10.67 -13.98
CA ILE A 265 12.46 10.81 -15.44
C ILE A 265 11.98 12.17 -15.91
N ARG A 266 10.83 12.63 -15.41
CA ARG A 266 10.26 13.93 -15.78
C ARG A 266 11.22 15.06 -15.41
N SER A 267 11.77 15.04 -14.20
CA SER A 267 12.74 16.05 -13.75
C SER A 267 14.00 16.07 -14.61
N LYS A 268 14.54 14.90 -14.98
CA LYS A 268 15.69 14.81 -15.91
C LYS A 268 15.37 15.37 -17.30
N SER A 269 14.18 15.12 -17.82
CA SER A 269 13.76 15.64 -19.13
C SER A 269 13.62 17.17 -19.13
N ILE A 270 13.10 17.76 -18.05
CA ILE A 270 13.00 19.22 -17.91
C ILE A 270 14.39 19.85 -17.86
N ALA A 271 15.28 19.33 -17.00
CA ALA A 271 16.65 19.83 -16.89
C ALA A 271 17.42 19.73 -18.23
N ALA A 272 17.23 18.64 -18.97
CA ALA A 272 17.86 18.47 -20.29
C ALA A 272 17.34 19.48 -21.33
N LYS A 273 16.04 19.85 -21.27
CA LYS A 273 15.48 20.91 -22.13
C LYS A 273 16.04 22.28 -21.76
N GLU A 274 16.07 22.61 -20.48
CA GLU A 274 16.62 23.89 -19.99
C GLU A 274 18.10 24.06 -20.39
N ALA A 275 18.90 22.99 -20.32
CA ALA A 275 20.29 22.98 -20.75
C ALA A 275 20.47 23.10 -22.28
N PHE A 276 19.47 22.73 -23.09
CA PHE A 276 19.51 22.87 -24.55
C PHE A 276 19.10 24.28 -25.03
N PHE A 277 18.30 24.98 -24.21
CA PHE A 277 17.85 26.35 -24.48
C PHE A 277 18.70 27.44 -23.81
N SER A 278 19.75 27.05 -23.06
CA SER A 278 20.76 27.95 -22.46
C SER A 278 22.04 27.96 -23.29
#